data_AF-A0AAF5DG29-F1
#
_entry.id   AF-A0AAF5DG29-F1
#
_cell.length_a   1.000
_cell.length_b   1.000
_cell.length_c   1.000
_cell.angle_alpha   90.00
_cell.angle_beta   90.00
_cell.angle_gamma   90.00
#
_symmetry.space_group_name_H-M   'P 1'
#
loop_
_entity.id
_entity.type
_entity.pdbx_description
1 polymer ?
#
loop_
_entity_poly.entity_id
_entity_poly.type
_entity_poly.pdbx_seq_one_letter_code
_entity_poly.pdbx_strand_id
1 'polypeptide(L)'
;MDYVEVSGMNCLMDRNFYEEDVKIVTYDRFNDRCMMSNEKVFISKDYIIVLSTNESYYINPPQWSDIPSCISNIKKYQITYLYENIFLLRKSEGIKKAVGVDGEVLFEKICNNINFMLSNFSSNNSDEHRSIIRNYLRKYNVDGYVFNNKGYSKKCKVVEGLKMYEKKEVYGKCYKEMPIVVNKEIKFTKNMIDIQNIGTVVDCKTKTILYKENNQMDFSDEILECSTVSHFIKLNSIEYSLLVFIFLTSIQLLTVVIFILATIFYYKKSEQLNKLKKDNREASLILLSKNNSIPINKNKTNSIQCV
;
A
#
# COMPACT_ATOMS: atom_id res chain seq x y z
N MET A 1 20.19 4.56 18.20
CA MET A 1 18.82 4.37 17.68
C MET A 1 18.02 3.86 18.84
N ASP A 2 17.20 4.74 19.37
CA ASP A 2 16.55 4.58 20.65
C ASP A 2 15.18 3.97 20.44
N TYR A 3 14.73 3.19 21.42
CA TYR A 3 13.40 2.63 21.38
C TYR A 3 12.37 3.76 21.50
N VAL A 4 11.30 3.65 20.72
CA VAL A 4 10.18 4.60 20.73
C VAL A 4 8.98 3.91 21.37
N GLU A 5 8.34 4.59 22.32
CA GLU A 5 7.08 4.11 22.91
C GLU A 5 6.04 3.94 21.80
N VAL A 6 5.41 2.77 21.81
CA VAL A 6 4.37 2.43 20.85
C VAL A 6 3.06 3.02 21.36
N SER A 7 2.48 3.94 20.59
CA SER A 7 1.13 4.45 20.88
C SER A 7 0.08 3.39 20.57
N GLY A 8 -0.99 3.41 21.37
CA GLY A 8 -2.26 2.70 21.15
C GLY A 8 -2.60 2.46 19.67
N MET A 9 -2.99 1.24 19.28
CA MET A 9 -3.65 1.03 17.99
C MET A 9 -4.94 1.87 18.00
N ASN A 10 -5.09 2.76 17.03
CA ASN A 10 -6.23 3.67 16.99
C ASN A 10 -7.47 2.93 16.47
N CYS A 11 -8.29 2.44 17.38
CA CYS A 11 -9.47 1.64 17.08
C CYS A 11 -10.61 2.42 16.39
N LEU A 12 -10.51 3.75 16.25
CA LEU A 12 -11.59 4.59 15.72
C LEU A 12 -11.44 4.96 14.23
N MET A 13 -10.28 4.72 13.63
CA MET A 13 -9.87 5.40 12.40
C MET A 13 -10.41 4.81 11.09
N ASP A 14 -10.75 3.51 11.03
CA ASP A 14 -11.08 2.89 9.75
C ASP A 14 -12.50 2.31 9.77
N ARG A 15 -13.40 2.98 9.03
CA ARG A 15 -14.85 2.69 9.05
C ARG A 15 -15.39 2.10 7.75
N ASN A 16 -14.60 2.16 6.68
CA ASN A 16 -15.06 1.75 5.36
C ASN A 16 -14.54 0.35 5.03
N PHE A 17 -15.14 -0.66 5.66
CA PHE A 17 -14.87 -2.05 5.35
C PHE A 17 -15.74 -2.54 4.18
N TYR A 18 -15.12 -3.35 3.32
CA TYR A 18 -15.76 -4.11 2.27
C TYR A 18 -15.52 -5.60 2.51
N GLU A 19 -16.51 -6.43 2.27
CA GLU A 19 -16.35 -7.87 2.15
C GLU A 19 -15.86 -8.19 0.73
N GLU A 20 -14.79 -8.99 0.65
CA GLU A 20 -14.17 -9.43 -0.60
C GLU A 20 -13.69 -10.87 -0.44
N ASP A 21 -13.84 -11.68 -1.50
CA ASP A 21 -13.20 -13.00 -1.59
C ASP A 21 -11.80 -12.84 -2.18
N VAL A 22 -10.80 -13.31 -1.44
CA VAL A 22 -9.38 -13.10 -1.72
C VAL A 22 -8.59 -14.40 -1.64
N LYS A 23 -7.36 -14.38 -2.13
CA LYS A 23 -6.39 -15.46 -1.89
C LYS A 23 -5.37 -14.99 -0.86
N ILE A 24 -5.20 -15.78 0.20
CA ILE A 24 -4.11 -15.60 1.17
C ILE A 24 -3.03 -16.61 0.84
N VAL A 25 -1.79 -16.15 0.74
CA VAL A 25 -0.62 -16.97 0.42
C VAL A 25 0.34 -16.92 1.59
N THR A 26 0.56 -18.06 2.23
CA THR A 26 1.60 -18.24 3.23
C THR A 26 2.83 -18.81 2.57
N TYR A 27 3.94 -18.09 2.65
CA TYR A 27 5.20 -18.46 2.02
C TYR A 27 6.19 -19.08 3.01
N ASP A 28 6.55 -20.33 2.76
CA ASP A 28 7.65 -21.00 3.43
C ASP A 28 8.97 -20.65 2.75
N ARG A 29 9.70 -19.70 3.34
CA ARG A 29 11.02 -19.24 2.89
C ARG A 29 12.10 -20.32 2.91
N PHE A 30 11.96 -21.37 3.72
CA PHE A 30 12.97 -22.42 3.80
C PHE A 30 12.86 -23.42 2.66
N ASN A 31 11.64 -23.71 2.24
CA ASN A 31 11.38 -24.68 1.19
C ASN A 31 11.06 -24.04 -0.17
N ASP A 32 10.99 -22.70 -0.24
CA ASP A 32 10.52 -21.92 -1.39
C ASP A 32 9.12 -22.39 -1.85
N ARG A 33 8.18 -22.49 -0.90
CA ARG A 33 6.82 -23.02 -1.14
C ARG A 33 5.75 -22.02 -0.74
N CYS A 34 4.77 -21.86 -1.61
CA CYS A 34 3.56 -21.10 -1.33
C CYS A 34 2.42 -22.05 -0.98
N MET A 35 1.78 -21.84 0.16
CA MET A 35 0.49 -22.44 0.49
C MET A 35 -0.59 -21.38 0.28
N MET A 36 -1.57 -21.66 -0.57
CA MET A 36 -2.65 -20.71 -0.84
C MET A 36 -3.96 -21.20 -0.22
N SER A 37 -4.72 -20.28 0.37
CA SER A 37 -6.12 -20.49 0.74
C SER A 37 -7.01 -19.42 0.12
N ASN A 38 -8.24 -19.79 -0.23
CA ASN A 38 -9.27 -18.81 -0.58
C ASN A 38 -9.97 -18.41 0.72
N GLU A 39 -9.97 -17.12 1.02
CA GLU A 39 -10.56 -16.59 2.25
C GLU A 39 -11.58 -15.51 1.92
N LYS A 40 -12.57 -15.39 2.79
CA LYS A 40 -13.44 -14.23 2.82
C LYS A 40 -12.91 -13.26 3.87
N VAL A 41 -12.74 -12.01 3.47
CA VAL A 41 -12.15 -10.98 4.33
C VAL A 41 -13.03 -9.74 4.40
N PHE A 42 -12.94 -9.03 5.52
CA PHE A 42 -13.27 -7.61 5.56
C PHE A 42 -12.00 -6.80 5.31
N ILE A 43 -12.04 -5.93 4.31
CA ILE A 43 -10.91 -5.11 3.88
C ILE A 43 -11.28 -3.63 3.96
N SER A 44 -10.42 -2.85 4.60
CA SER A 44 -10.49 -1.40 4.63
C SER A 44 -9.30 -0.81 3.87
N LYS A 45 -9.00 0.47 4.08
CA LYS A 45 -7.84 1.11 3.46
C LYS A 45 -6.52 0.52 3.95
N ASP A 46 -6.41 0.34 5.27
CA ASP A 46 -5.14 -0.02 5.91
C ASP A 46 -5.18 -1.43 6.53
N TYR A 47 -6.35 -2.08 6.61
CA TYR A 47 -6.53 -3.34 7.33
C TYR A 47 -7.28 -4.40 6.53
N ILE A 48 -7.01 -5.66 6.90
CA ILE A 48 -7.72 -6.85 6.45
C ILE A 48 -8.07 -7.67 7.69
N ILE A 49 -9.28 -8.20 7.76
CA ILE A 49 -9.73 -9.14 8.78
C ILE A 49 -10.15 -10.42 8.06
N VAL A 50 -9.51 -11.53 8.38
CA VAL A 50 -9.84 -12.86 7.85
C VAL A 50 -10.99 -13.42 8.66
N LEU A 51 -12.17 -13.59 8.06
CA LEU A 51 -13.39 -13.92 8.80
C LEU A 51 -13.38 -15.34 9.39
N SER A 52 -12.69 -16.28 8.73
CA SER A 52 -12.56 -17.67 9.18
C SER A 52 -11.77 -17.78 10.49
N THR A 53 -10.75 -16.93 10.67
CA THR A 53 -9.85 -16.97 11.84
C THR A 53 -10.01 -15.78 12.79
N ASN A 54 -10.75 -14.74 12.40
CA ASN A 54 -10.79 -13.41 13.03
C ASN A 54 -9.42 -12.75 13.19
N GLU A 55 -8.45 -13.12 12.35
CA GLU A 55 -7.13 -12.50 12.37
C GLU A 55 -7.11 -11.22 11.55
N SER A 56 -6.48 -10.18 12.10
CA SER A 56 -6.31 -8.90 11.41
C SER A 56 -4.88 -8.68 10.94
N TYR A 57 -4.72 -8.08 9.76
CA TYR A 57 -3.45 -7.75 9.14
C TYR A 57 -3.44 -6.29 8.68
N TYR A 58 -2.27 -5.64 8.72
CA TYR A 58 -2.10 -4.36 8.03
C TYR A 58 -1.74 -4.62 6.57
N ILE A 59 -2.26 -3.77 5.69
CA ILE A 59 -1.87 -3.68 4.29
C ILE A 59 -0.51 -2.99 4.24
N ASN A 60 0.56 -3.77 4.11
CA ASN A 60 1.89 -3.24 3.88
C ASN A 60 2.18 -3.24 2.37
N PRO A 61 2.70 -2.13 1.80
CA PRO A 61 3.14 -2.15 0.41
C PRO A 61 4.27 -3.18 0.25
N PRO A 62 4.17 -4.12 -0.71
CA PRO A 62 5.23 -5.10 -0.91
C PRO A 62 6.51 -4.38 -1.34
N GLN A 63 7.66 -4.80 -0.80
CA GLN A 63 8.92 -4.54 -1.48
C GLN A 63 9.04 -5.60 -2.58
N TRP A 64 9.30 -5.21 -3.83
CA TRP A 64 9.33 -6.16 -4.95
C TRP A 64 10.32 -7.32 -4.75
N SER A 65 11.41 -7.08 -4.01
CA SER A 65 12.38 -8.09 -3.59
C SER A 65 11.82 -9.14 -2.62
N ASP A 66 10.69 -8.86 -1.96
CA ASP A 66 10.07 -9.74 -0.98
C ASP A 66 9.04 -10.69 -1.62
N ILE A 67 8.68 -10.50 -2.90
CA ILE A 67 7.67 -11.34 -3.57
C ILE A 67 8.27 -12.72 -3.88
N PRO A 68 7.70 -13.82 -3.36
CA PRO A 68 8.18 -15.16 -3.61
C PRO A 68 8.09 -15.55 -5.09
N SER A 69 9.04 -16.37 -5.55
CA SER A 69 9.06 -16.90 -6.92
C SER A 69 7.78 -17.66 -7.28
N CYS A 70 7.19 -18.34 -6.29
CA CYS A 70 5.95 -19.11 -6.44
C CYS A 70 4.69 -18.26 -6.63
N ILE A 71 4.74 -16.95 -6.35
CA ILE A 71 3.65 -16.03 -6.70
C ILE A 71 3.83 -15.59 -8.16
N SER A 72 3.45 -16.48 -9.08
CA SER A 72 3.36 -16.18 -10.51
C SER A 72 2.09 -15.36 -10.83
N ASN A 73 2.02 -14.78 -12.03
CA ASN A 73 0.85 -14.02 -12.51
C ASN A 73 0.53 -12.74 -11.71
N ILE A 74 1.56 -11.99 -11.32
CA ILE A 74 1.48 -10.65 -10.72
C ILE A 74 0.62 -9.64 -11.51
N LYS A 75 0.31 -9.94 -12.78
CA LYS A 75 -0.54 -9.10 -13.65
C LYS A 75 -2.03 -9.27 -13.37
N LYS A 76 -2.47 -10.44 -12.89
CA LYS A 76 -3.89 -10.75 -12.62
C LYS A 76 -4.33 -10.30 -11.24
N TYR A 77 -3.40 -10.29 -10.29
CA TYR A 77 -3.67 -9.99 -8.90
C TYR A 77 -2.93 -8.74 -8.44
N GLN A 78 -3.61 -7.89 -7.69
CA GLN A 78 -2.94 -6.92 -6.82
C GLN A 78 -2.36 -7.68 -5.64
N ILE A 79 -1.03 -7.62 -5.49
CA ILE A 79 -0.29 -8.31 -4.43
C ILE A 79 0.01 -7.32 -3.32
N THR A 80 -0.34 -7.70 -2.09
CA THR A 80 -0.04 -6.94 -0.89
C THR A 80 0.71 -7.83 0.08
N TYR A 81 1.75 -7.30 0.73
CA TYR A 81 2.38 -8.01 1.84
C TYR A 81 1.60 -7.73 3.12
N LEU A 82 1.29 -8.77 3.89
CA LEU A 82 0.56 -8.63 5.15
C LEU A 82 1.53 -8.64 6.33
N TYR A 83 2.04 -9.83 6.66
CA TYR A 83 2.82 -10.06 7.87
C TYR A 83 3.54 -11.41 7.77
N GLU A 84 4.75 -11.54 8.31
CA GLU A 84 5.50 -12.82 8.41
C GLU A 84 5.29 -13.81 7.26
N ASN A 85 5.64 -13.40 6.02
CA ASN A 85 5.54 -14.23 4.82
C ASN A 85 4.12 -14.51 4.30
N ILE A 86 3.15 -13.76 4.79
CA ILE A 86 1.77 -13.80 4.32
C ILE A 86 1.56 -12.70 3.29
N PHE A 87 1.00 -13.07 2.14
CA PHE A 87 0.65 -12.19 1.05
C PHE A 87 -0.85 -12.28 0.76
N LEU A 88 -1.43 -11.15 0.38
CA LEU A 88 -2.80 -11.07 -0.11
C LEU A 88 -2.79 -10.89 -1.62
N LEU A 89 -3.56 -11.70 -2.32
CA LEU A 89 -3.78 -11.64 -3.76
C LEU A 89 -5.24 -11.26 -4.02
N ARG A 90 -5.45 -10.08 -4.59
CA ARG A 90 -6.78 -9.53 -4.89
C ARG A 90 -7.00 -9.41 -6.38
N LYS A 91 -8.20 -9.73 -6.85
CA LYS A 91 -8.56 -9.48 -8.25
C LYS A 91 -8.79 -7.98 -8.43
N SER A 92 -8.25 -7.40 -9.50
CA SER A 92 -8.42 -5.96 -9.80
C SER A 92 -9.90 -5.56 -9.94
N GLU A 93 -10.74 -6.47 -10.45
CA GLU A 93 -12.18 -6.30 -10.66
C GLU A 93 -13.02 -7.17 -9.70
N GLY A 94 -12.53 -7.41 -8.49
CA GLY A 94 -13.25 -8.19 -7.48
C GLY A 94 -14.56 -7.53 -7.04
N ILE A 95 -15.59 -8.36 -6.78
CA ILE A 95 -16.85 -7.89 -6.17
C ILE A 95 -16.55 -7.45 -4.74
N LYS A 96 -16.94 -6.21 -4.42
CA LYS A 96 -16.80 -5.61 -3.09
C LYS A 96 -18.18 -5.31 -2.55
N LYS A 97 -18.53 -5.92 -1.42
CA LYS A 97 -19.79 -5.64 -0.72
C LYS A 97 -19.50 -4.74 0.46
N ALA A 98 -20.10 -3.56 0.52
CA ALA A 98 -19.99 -2.71 1.70
C ALA A 98 -20.64 -3.41 2.90
N VAL A 99 -19.92 -3.50 4.03
CA VAL A 99 -20.44 -4.14 5.26
C VAL A 99 -20.87 -3.13 6.33
N GLY A 100 -20.44 -1.88 6.21
CA GLY A 100 -20.80 -0.81 7.15
C GLY A 100 -20.46 -1.18 8.59
N VAL A 101 -21.46 -1.06 9.49
CA VAL A 101 -21.31 -1.19 10.94
C VAL A 101 -20.75 -2.54 11.39
N ASP A 102 -21.08 -3.64 10.71
CA ASP A 102 -20.63 -4.98 11.12
C ASP A 102 -19.10 -5.11 11.04
N GLY A 103 -18.48 -4.52 10.01
CA GLY A 103 -17.02 -4.50 9.87
C GLY A 103 -16.35 -3.64 10.94
N GLU A 104 -16.96 -2.50 11.28
CA GLU A 104 -16.48 -1.59 12.32
C GLU A 104 -16.48 -2.26 13.71
N VAL A 105 -17.58 -2.90 14.08
CA VAL A 105 -17.72 -3.58 15.39
C VAL A 105 -16.70 -4.71 15.53
N LEU A 106 -16.48 -5.49 14.46
CA LEU A 106 -15.48 -6.55 14.49
C LEU A 106 -14.05 -5.98 14.60
N PHE A 107 -13.74 -4.91 13.86
CA PHE A 107 -12.45 -4.25 13.95
C PHE A 107 -12.19 -3.68 15.35
N GLU A 108 -13.16 -3.00 15.94
CA GLU A 108 -13.06 -2.46 17.29
C GLU A 108 -12.79 -3.57 18.31
N LYS A 109 -13.50 -4.70 18.21
CA LYS A 109 -13.29 -5.87 19.07
C LYS A 109 -11.85 -6.42 18.95
N ILE A 110 -11.35 -6.58 17.73
CA ILE A 110 -9.98 -7.09 17.50
C ILE A 110 -8.93 -6.08 18.02
N CYS A 111 -9.13 -4.80 17.72
CA CYS A 111 -8.24 -3.72 18.15
C CYS A 111 -8.16 -3.63 19.68
N ASN A 112 -9.31 -3.66 20.37
CA ASN A 112 -9.38 -3.67 21.83
C ASN A 112 -8.68 -4.89 22.43
N ASN A 113 -8.83 -6.07 21.80
CA ASN A 113 -8.13 -7.28 22.24
C ASN A 113 -6.60 -7.14 22.11
N ILE A 114 -6.10 -6.57 21.01
CA ILE A 114 -4.67 -6.31 20.81
C ILE A 114 -4.12 -5.32 21.86
N ASN A 115 -4.85 -4.23 22.12
CA ASN A 115 -4.50 -3.26 23.17
C ASN A 115 -4.52 -3.87 24.58
N PHE A 116 -5.48 -4.75 24.85
CA PHE A 116 -5.57 -5.49 26.10
C PHE A 116 -4.39 -6.46 26.28
N MET A 117 -4.01 -7.21 25.24
CA MET A 117 -2.86 -8.12 25.28
C MET A 117 -1.55 -7.39 25.56
N LEU A 118 -1.35 -6.21 24.96
CA LEU A 118 -0.15 -5.40 25.23
C LEU A 118 -0.12 -4.89 26.68
N SER A 119 -1.25 -4.35 27.17
CA SER A 119 -1.36 -3.76 28.50
C SER A 119 -1.20 -4.78 29.63
N ASN A 120 -1.53 -6.05 29.38
CA ASN A 120 -1.44 -7.14 30.37
C ASN A 120 -0.30 -8.11 30.08
N PHE A 121 0.63 -7.76 29.19
CA PHE A 121 1.73 -8.65 28.83
C PHE A 121 2.66 -8.86 30.01
N SER A 122 2.79 -10.11 30.46
CA SER A 122 3.67 -10.52 31.55
C SER A 122 4.52 -11.72 31.12
N SER A 123 5.62 -11.44 30.42
CA SER A 123 6.65 -12.45 30.13
C SER A 123 8.01 -11.82 30.31
N ASN A 124 8.99 -12.64 30.68
CA ASN A 124 10.40 -12.26 30.71
C ASN A 124 11.15 -12.74 29.46
N ASN A 125 10.47 -13.45 28.55
CA ASN A 125 11.07 -14.01 27.35
C ASN A 125 11.18 -12.95 26.26
N SER A 126 12.41 -12.66 25.82
CA SER A 126 12.68 -11.68 24.76
C SER A 126 12.01 -12.01 23.42
N ASP A 127 11.83 -13.29 23.08
CA ASP A 127 11.17 -13.68 21.84
C ASP A 127 9.66 -13.40 21.90
N GLU A 128 9.04 -13.57 23.07
CA GLU A 128 7.62 -13.25 23.28
C GLU A 128 7.40 -11.73 23.29
N HIS A 129 8.31 -10.96 23.90
CA HIS A 129 8.32 -9.49 23.83
C HIS A 129 8.38 -8.98 22.39
N ARG A 130 9.26 -9.55 21.57
CA ARG A 130 9.34 -9.22 20.15
C ARG A 130 8.05 -9.58 19.43
N SER A 131 7.55 -10.79 19.66
CA SER A 131 6.32 -11.29 19.03
C SER A 131 5.12 -10.40 19.34
N ILE A 132 4.91 -10.03 20.62
CA ILE A 132 3.79 -9.15 20.98
C ILE A 132 3.92 -7.77 20.35
N ILE A 133 5.12 -7.17 20.29
CA ILE A 133 5.31 -5.86 19.66
C ILE A 133 5.13 -5.93 18.14
N ARG A 134 5.64 -6.97 17.49
CA ARG A 134 5.42 -7.19 16.05
C ARG A 134 3.97 -7.45 15.72
N ASN A 135 3.28 -8.22 16.54
CA ASN A 135 1.85 -8.48 16.40
C ASN A 135 1.03 -7.21 16.66
N TYR A 136 1.47 -6.37 17.60
CA TYR A 136 0.83 -5.10 17.91
C TYR A 136 0.97 -4.08 16.78
N LEU A 137 2.20 -3.89 16.31
CA LEU A 137 2.53 -2.96 15.22
C LEU A 137 2.24 -3.55 13.83
N ARG A 138 2.01 -4.86 13.76
CA ARG A 138 1.87 -5.69 12.54
C ARG A 138 2.97 -5.40 11.52
N LYS A 139 4.20 -5.29 12.02
CA LYS A 139 5.40 -5.04 11.22
C LYS A 139 6.42 -6.12 11.55
N TYR A 140 7.02 -6.71 10.53
CA TYR A 140 8.06 -7.72 10.71
C TYR A 140 9.43 -7.09 11.00
N ASN A 141 9.68 -5.88 10.49
CA ASN A 141 10.97 -5.18 10.57
C ASN A 141 11.12 -4.33 11.84
N VAL A 142 10.50 -4.75 12.93
CA VAL A 142 10.65 -4.12 14.25
C VAL A 142 11.04 -5.16 15.28
N ASP A 143 11.83 -4.73 16.25
CA ASP A 143 12.08 -5.44 17.49
C ASP A 143 11.47 -4.61 18.63
N GLY A 144 11.27 -5.21 19.78
CA GLY A 144 10.61 -4.49 20.86
C GLY A 144 10.52 -5.24 22.16
N TYR A 145 10.13 -4.51 23.19
CA TYR A 145 9.84 -5.05 24.51
C TYR A 145 8.66 -4.32 25.14
N VAL A 146 8.13 -4.92 26.19
CA VAL A 146 7.06 -4.35 27.00
C VAL A 146 7.63 -4.09 28.38
N PHE A 147 7.46 -2.89 28.89
CA PHE A 147 7.93 -2.51 30.23
C PHE A 147 6.90 -1.59 30.88
N ASN A 148 6.50 -1.88 32.12
CA ASN A 148 5.44 -1.18 32.83
C ASN A 148 4.17 -0.99 31.98
N ASN A 149 3.71 -2.08 31.37
CA ASN A 149 2.50 -2.14 30.53
C ASN A 149 2.55 -1.22 29.29
N LYS A 150 3.73 -0.75 28.91
CA LYS A 150 3.97 0.07 27.72
C LYS A 150 4.85 -0.68 26.74
N GLY A 151 4.47 -0.65 25.47
CA GLY A 151 5.27 -1.22 24.39
C GLY A 151 6.35 -0.24 23.94
N TYR A 152 7.52 -0.76 23.63
CA TYR A 152 8.64 -0.01 23.06
C TYR A 152 9.14 -0.75 21.84
N SER A 153 9.33 -0.02 20.74
CA SER A 153 9.76 -0.61 19.47
C SER A 153 10.98 0.08 18.91
N LYS A 154 11.75 -0.69 18.14
CA LYS A 154 12.92 -0.23 17.40
C LYS A 154 12.87 -0.82 16.00
N LYS A 155 13.05 0.03 14.99
CA LYS A 155 13.13 -0.41 13.60
C LYS A 155 14.40 -1.25 13.38
N CYS A 156 14.22 -2.44 12.82
CA CYS A 156 15.31 -3.31 12.41
C CYS A 156 15.85 -2.88 11.04
N LYS A 157 17.15 -3.12 10.83
CA LYS A 157 17.75 -3.02 9.50
C LYS A 157 17.37 -4.26 8.71
N VAL A 158 16.73 -4.06 7.56
CA VAL A 158 16.53 -5.13 6.58
C VAL A 158 17.85 -5.36 5.85
N VAL A 159 18.26 -6.62 5.76
CA VAL A 159 19.50 -7.04 5.09
C VAL A 159 19.16 -8.10 4.07
N GLU A 160 19.83 -8.03 2.91
CA GLU A 160 19.66 -9.02 1.85
C GLU A 160 20.50 -10.26 2.18
N GLY A 161 19.86 -11.43 2.17
CA GLY A 161 20.56 -12.71 2.26
C GLY A 161 21.12 -13.08 0.90
N LEU A 162 22.44 -13.33 0.82
CA LEU A 162 23.08 -13.72 -0.44
C LEU A 162 22.85 -15.19 -0.78
N LYS A 163 22.73 -16.05 0.25
CA LYS A 163 22.60 -17.50 0.08
C LYS A 163 22.04 -18.14 1.34
N MET A 164 21.09 -19.06 1.18
CA MET A 164 20.69 -20.01 2.22
C MET A 164 21.43 -21.34 2.02
N TYR A 165 21.85 -21.98 3.10
CA TYR A 165 22.33 -23.36 3.04
C TYR A 165 21.16 -24.33 2.92
N GLU A 166 21.29 -25.36 2.08
CA GLU A 166 20.23 -26.37 1.91
C GLU A 166 19.99 -27.23 3.16
N LYS A 167 20.97 -27.24 4.07
CA LYS A 167 20.96 -28.04 5.31
C LYS A 167 21.32 -27.15 6.49
N LYS A 168 20.83 -27.53 7.67
CA LYS A 168 21.23 -26.93 8.95
C LYS A 168 22.62 -27.37 9.41
N GLU A 169 23.58 -27.41 8.50
CA GLU A 169 24.94 -27.90 8.74
C GLU A 169 25.97 -26.99 8.04
N VAL A 170 26.98 -26.56 8.79
CA VAL A 170 28.13 -25.81 8.26
C VAL A 170 29.40 -26.27 8.95
N TYR A 171 30.47 -26.49 8.18
CA TYR A 171 31.76 -26.96 8.68
C TYR A 171 31.66 -28.22 9.57
N GLY A 172 30.77 -29.16 9.21
CA GLY A 172 30.55 -30.42 9.92
C GLY A 172 29.82 -30.30 11.26
N LYS A 173 29.27 -29.12 11.59
CA LYS A 173 28.45 -28.90 12.79
C LYS A 173 27.00 -28.67 12.40
N CYS A 174 26.09 -29.28 13.14
CA CYS A 174 24.66 -29.09 12.97
C CYS A 174 24.12 -28.02 13.90
N TYR A 175 23.13 -27.28 13.42
CA TYR A 175 22.54 -26.15 14.11
C TYR A 175 21.03 -26.31 14.21
N LYS A 176 20.45 -25.78 15.29
CA LYS A 176 18.99 -25.70 15.43
C LYS A 176 18.40 -24.76 14.38
N GLU A 177 19.08 -23.67 14.11
CA GLU A 177 18.73 -22.63 13.15
C GLU A 177 19.30 -22.89 11.74
N MET A 178 18.68 -22.26 10.74
CA MET A 178 19.17 -22.33 9.36
C MET A 178 20.36 -21.38 9.16
N PRO A 179 21.50 -21.87 8.67
CA PRO A 179 22.63 -21.03 8.30
C PRO A 179 22.36 -20.29 6.99
N ILE A 180 22.68 -19.01 6.97
CA ILE A 180 22.53 -18.10 5.83
C ILE A 180 23.77 -17.23 5.68
N VAL A 181 24.06 -16.76 4.47
CA VAL A 181 25.17 -15.85 4.19
C VAL A 181 24.62 -14.43 4.07
N VAL A 182 25.06 -13.54 4.97
CA VAL A 182 24.69 -12.13 4.99
C VAL A 182 25.99 -11.32 5.03
N ASN A 183 26.19 -10.42 4.06
CA ASN A 183 27.43 -9.63 3.95
C ASN A 183 28.72 -10.48 4.01
N LYS A 184 28.71 -11.65 3.34
CA LYS A 184 29.82 -12.63 3.30
C LYS A 184 30.11 -13.35 4.63
N GLU A 185 29.30 -13.15 5.66
CA GLU A 185 29.40 -13.86 6.93
C GLU A 185 28.29 -14.91 7.07
N ILE A 186 28.59 -16.03 7.71
CA ILE A 186 27.57 -17.02 8.08
C ILE A 186 26.83 -16.52 9.32
N LYS A 187 25.52 -16.40 9.17
CA LYS A 187 24.56 -16.07 10.23
C LYS A 187 23.51 -17.15 10.32
N PHE A 188 22.62 -17.04 11.29
CA PHE A 188 21.62 -18.05 11.57
C PHE A 188 20.23 -17.42 11.69
N THR A 189 19.20 -18.17 11.33
CA THR A 189 17.81 -17.72 11.43
C THR A 189 16.85 -18.88 11.71
N LYS A 190 15.79 -18.59 12.47
CA LYS A 190 14.70 -19.54 12.75
C LYS A 190 13.53 -19.41 11.78
N ASN A 191 13.38 -18.24 11.15
CA ASN A 191 12.18 -17.87 10.38
C ASN A 191 12.49 -17.00 9.13
N MET A 192 13.76 -16.81 8.79
CA MET A 192 14.21 -15.92 7.70
C MET A 192 13.83 -14.44 7.87
N ILE A 193 13.51 -14.04 9.09
CA ILE A 193 13.22 -12.66 9.49
C ILE A 193 14.23 -12.23 10.56
N ASP A 194 14.37 -13.05 11.60
CA ASP A 194 15.30 -12.82 12.70
C ASP A 194 16.66 -13.45 12.38
N ILE A 195 17.68 -12.60 12.29
CA ILE A 195 19.04 -13.00 11.95
C ILE A 195 19.93 -12.82 13.17
N GLN A 196 20.57 -13.90 13.60
CA GLN A 196 21.50 -13.92 14.72
C GLN A 196 22.90 -14.31 14.24
N ASN A 197 23.93 -13.79 14.92
CA ASN A 197 25.32 -14.07 14.56
C ASN A 197 25.79 -15.45 15.07
N ILE A 198 25.09 -16.04 16.04
CA ILE A 198 25.48 -17.30 16.70
C ILE A 198 24.32 -18.30 16.59
N GLY A 199 24.60 -19.49 16.05
CA GLY A 199 23.66 -20.60 16.01
C GLY A 199 23.81 -21.51 17.23
N THR A 200 22.72 -22.17 17.62
CA THR A 200 22.73 -23.19 18.67
C THR A 200 23.16 -24.52 18.07
N VAL A 201 24.33 -25.02 18.48
CA VAL A 201 24.86 -26.32 18.03
C VAL A 201 24.01 -27.45 18.61
N VAL A 202 23.68 -28.43 17.77
CA VAL A 202 22.92 -29.64 18.14
C VAL A 202 23.60 -30.88 17.56
N ASP A 203 23.26 -32.05 18.08
CA ASP A 203 23.71 -33.32 17.50
C ASP A 203 23.15 -33.49 16.08
N CYS A 204 24.01 -33.81 15.11
CA CYS A 204 23.60 -34.09 13.75
C CYS A 204 22.69 -35.31 13.60
N LYS A 205 22.51 -36.16 14.62
CA LYS A 205 21.55 -37.27 14.58
C LYS A 205 20.09 -36.80 14.68
N THR A 206 19.81 -35.64 15.27
CA THR A 206 18.45 -35.09 15.36
C THR A 206 18.02 -34.40 14.06
N LYS A 207 18.37 -34.97 12.90
CA LYS A 207 18.01 -34.41 11.59
C LYS A 207 16.50 -34.37 11.45
N THR A 208 15.95 -33.17 11.46
CA THR A 208 14.74 -32.89 10.70
C THR A 208 15.19 -32.63 9.27
N ILE A 209 14.97 -33.61 8.38
CA ILE A 209 15.13 -33.40 6.94
C ILE A 209 14.16 -32.27 6.58
N LEU A 210 14.65 -31.21 5.92
CA LEU A 210 13.77 -30.27 5.24
C LEU A 210 13.04 -31.09 4.17
N TYR A 211 11.77 -31.42 4.39
CA TYR A 211 11.00 -32.27 3.48
C TYR A 211 10.92 -31.60 2.10
N LYS A 212 11.78 -32.05 1.18
CA LYS A 212 11.61 -31.88 -0.27
C LYS A 212 10.61 -32.93 -0.79
N GLU A 213 9.42 -33.02 -0.20
CA GLU A 213 8.35 -33.79 -0.85
C GLU A 213 7.78 -32.94 -1.97
N ASN A 214 7.93 -33.40 -3.22
CA ASN A 214 7.33 -32.83 -4.42
C ASN A 214 5.80 -32.84 -4.33
N ASN A 215 5.21 -32.12 -3.39
CA ASN A 215 3.79 -31.82 -3.43
C ASN A 215 3.66 -30.62 -4.36
N GLN A 216 3.58 -30.94 -5.66
CA GLN A 216 2.67 -30.24 -6.55
C GLN A 216 1.36 -30.13 -5.78
N MET A 217 1.12 -28.99 -5.11
CA MET A 217 -0.24 -28.63 -4.81
C MET A 217 -0.94 -28.57 -6.15
N ASP A 218 -2.05 -29.30 -6.26
CA ASP A 218 -3.03 -29.20 -7.34
C ASP A 218 -3.33 -27.72 -7.58
N PHE A 219 -2.60 -27.13 -8.52
CA PHE A 219 -3.00 -25.90 -9.14
C PHE A 219 -4.21 -26.28 -9.95
N SER A 220 -5.40 -25.90 -9.48
CA SER A 220 -6.61 -25.95 -10.29
C SER A 220 -6.41 -25.07 -11.52
N ASP A 221 -6.00 -25.71 -12.62
CA ASP A 221 -6.21 -25.48 -14.05
C ASP A 221 -6.46 -24.04 -14.58
N GLU A 222 -5.94 -23.00 -13.96
CA GLU A 222 -5.74 -21.72 -14.64
C GLU A 222 -4.39 -21.77 -15.36
N ILE A 223 -4.37 -22.48 -16.49
CA ILE A 223 -3.41 -22.40 -17.62
C ILE A 223 -2.06 -21.82 -17.20
N LEU A 224 -1.20 -22.70 -16.67
CA LEU A 224 0.16 -22.39 -16.27
C LEU A 224 1.04 -22.21 -17.53
N GLU A 225 0.97 -21.04 -18.17
CA GLU A 225 1.99 -20.64 -19.13
C GLU A 225 3.30 -20.40 -18.37
N CYS A 226 4.16 -21.42 -18.36
CA CYS A 226 5.54 -21.31 -17.90
C CYS A 226 6.26 -20.26 -18.76
N SER A 227 6.34 -19.03 -18.28
CA SER A 227 7.26 -18.05 -18.86
C SER A 227 8.67 -18.40 -18.40
N THR A 228 9.44 -18.94 -19.34
CA THR A 228 10.89 -19.10 -19.26
C THR A 228 11.50 -17.82 -18.72
N VAL A 229 12.40 -17.97 -17.74
CA VAL A 229 13.33 -16.97 -17.20
C VAL A 229 13.59 -15.90 -18.25
N SER A 230 12.85 -14.78 -18.18
CA SER A 230 13.20 -13.63 -18.96
C SER A 230 14.51 -13.17 -18.35
N HIS A 231 15.59 -13.32 -19.12
CA HIS A 231 16.81 -12.57 -18.88
C HIS A 231 16.35 -11.13 -18.68
N PHE A 232 16.31 -10.67 -17.43
CA PHE A 232 16.27 -9.25 -17.15
C PHE A 232 17.54 -8.74 -17.81
N ILE A 233 17.38 -8.21 -19.02
CA ILE A 233 18.36 -7.33 -19.64
C ILE A 233 18.59 -6.31 -18.55
N LYS A 234 19.77 -6.35 -17.96
CA LYS A 234 20.24 -5.44 -16.95
C LYS A 234 20.41 -4.10 -17.67
N LEU A 235 19.28 -3.45 -17.96
CA LEU A 235 19.23 -2.12 -18.53
C LEU A 235 19.94 -1.24 -17.51
N ASN A 236 21.08 -0.69 -17.92
CA ASN A 236 21.84 0.21 -17.08
C ASN A 236 20.89 1.32 -16.61
N SER A 237 20.75 1.48 -15.29
CA SER A 237 19.86 2.45 -14.65
C SER A 237 20.04 3.89 -15.17
N ILE A 238 21.20 4.17 -15.76
CA ILE A 238 21.56 5.43 -16.41
C ILE A 238 20.67 5.71 -17.64
N GLU A 239 20.40 4.73 -18.49
CA GLU A 239 19.61 4.94 -19.72
C GLU A 239 18.13 5.19 -19.39
N TYR A 240 17.58 4.47 -18.42
CA TYR A 240 16.19 4.68 -17.98
C TYR A 240 16.01 6.05 -17.32
N SER A 241 16.99 6.48 -16.50
CA SER A 241 16.99 7.81 -15.88
C SER A 241 16.97 8.92 -16.94
N LEU A 242 17.77 8.77 -18.02
CA LEU A 242 17.79 9.71 -19.14
C LEU A 242 16.45 9.77 -19.89
N LEU A 243 15.84 8.62 -20.19
CA LEU A 243 14.54 8.57 -20.87
C LEU A 243 13.42 9.21 -20.04
N VAL A 244 13.37 8.91 -18.73
CA VAL A 244 12.40 9.53 -17.81
C VAL A 244 12.63 11.03 -17.73
N PHE A 245 13.89 11.49 -17.67
CA PHE A 245 14.22 12.91 -17.65
C PHE A 245 13.79 13.63 -18.95
N ILE A 246 14.06 13.03 -20.12
CA ILE A 246 13.62 13.57 -21.42
C ILE A 246 12.09 13.63 -21.49
N PHE A 247 11.40 12.60 -20.99
CA PHE A 247 9.94 12.58 -20.96
C PHE A 247 9.36 13.68 -20.06
N LEU A 248 9.87 13.83 -18.83
CA LEU A 248 9.41 14.85 -17.89
C LEU A 248 9.70 16.28 -18.39
N THR A 249 10.87 16.51 -18.97
CA THR A 249 11.22 17.82 -19.57
C THR A 249 10.36 18.14 -20.78
N SER A 250 9.96 17.15 -21.58
CA SER A 250 9.05 17.34 -22.71
C SER A 250 7.63 17.75 -22.26
N ILE A 251 7.13 17.17 -21.17
CA ILE A 251 5.84 17.56 -20.57
C ILE A 251 5.93 19.00 -20.03
N GLN A 252 7.03 19.36 -19.38
CA GLN A 252 7.24 20.70 -18.85
C GLN A 252 7.33 21.75 -19.97
N LEU A 253 7.94 21.42 -21.11
CA LEU A 253 7.95 22.30 -22.29
C LEU A 253 6.53 22.47 -22.86
N LEU A 254 5.76 21.38 -22.92
CA LEU A 254 4.39 21.39 -23.43
C LEU A 254 3.47 22.28 -22.57
N THR A 255 3.58 22.23 -21.24
CA THR A 255 2.77 23.08 -20.36
C THR A 255 3.08 24.57 -20.53
N VAL A 256 4.35 24.93 -20.73
CA VAL A 256 4.77 26.31 -21.04
C VAL A 256 4.15 26.78 -22.36
N VAL A 257 4.17 25.94 -23.40
CA VAL A 257 3.56 26.26 -24.70
C VAL A 257 2.05 26.48 -24.56
N ILE A 258 1.35 25.60 -23.82
CA ILE A 258 -0.09 25.75 -23.56
C ILE A 258 -0.37 27.07 -22.83
N PHE A 259 0.46 27.45 -21.85
CA PHE A 259 0.30 28.69 -21.10
C PHE A 259 0.48 29.94 -21.99
N ILE A 260 1.48 29.93 -22.88
CA ILE A 260 1.71 31.01 -23.85
C ILE A 260 0.50 31.15 -24.78
N LEU A 261 0.01 30.03 -25.34
CA LEU A 261 -1.16 30.03 -26.21
C LEU A 261 -2.41 30.55 -25.50
N ALA A 262 -2.67 30.09 -24.27
CA ALA A 262 -3.80 30.57 -23.46
C ALA A 262 -3.72 32.08 -23.22
N THR A 263 -2.52 32.61 -22.95
CA THR A 263 -2.29 34.05 -22.75
C THR A 263 -2.58 34.86 -24.01
N ILE A 264 -2.13 34.39 -25.18
CA ILE A 264 -2.42 35.02 -26.48
C ILE A 264 -3.92 35.03 -26.77
N PHE A 265 -4.59 33.89 -26.56
CA PHE A 265 -6.04 33.77 -26.75
C PHE A 265 -6.82 34.71 -25.81
N TYR A 266 -6.41 34.77 -24.54
CA TYR A 266 -7.00 35.68 -23.56
C TYR A 266 -6.86 37.14 -23.98
N TYR A 267 -5.67 37.55 -24.41
CA TYR A 267 -5.41 38.91 -24.88
C TYR A 267 -6.28 39.28 -26.09
N LYS A 268 -6.37 38.41 -27.09
CA LYS A 268 -7.20 38.61 -28.27
C LYS A 268 -8.70 38.74 -27.93
N LYS A 269 -9.19 37.92 -26.99
CA LYS A 269 -10.58 37.98 -26.53
C LYS A 269 -10.87 39.24 -25.72
N SER A 270 -9.91 39.69 -24.91
CA SER A 270 -9.99 40.96 -24.17
C SER A 270 -10.08 42.16 -25.12
N GLU A 271 -9.29 42.17 -26.20
CA GLU A 271 -9.34 43.24 -27.20
C GLU A 271 -10.70 43.28 -27.93
N GLN A 272 -11.24 42.12 -28.31
CA GLN A 272 -12.59 42.02 -28.91
C GLN A 272 -13.68 42.53 -27.97
N LEU A 273 -13.60 42.19 -26.68
CA LEU A 273 -14.54 42.67 -25.68
C LEU A 273 -14.47 44.19 -25.50
N ASN A 274 -13.26 44.77 -25.55
CA ASN A 274 -13.07 46.21 -25.46
C ASN A 274 -13.62 46.95 -26.70
N LYS A 275 -13.49 46.38 -27.90
CA LYS A 275 -14.14 46.92 -29.12
C LYS A 275 -15.67 46.90 -28.99
N LEU A 276 -16.25 45.77 -28.59
CA LEU A 276 -17.70 45.65 -28.34
C LEU A 276 -18.21 46.65 -27.30
N LYS A 277 -17.47 46.87 -26.20
CA LYS A 277 -17.83 47.89 -25.21
C LYS A 277 -17.79 49.31 -25.78
N LYS A 278 -16.85 49.61 -26.67
CA LYS A 278 -16.76 50.91 -27.34
C LYS A 278 -17.94 51.12 -28.29
N ASP A 279 -18.22 50.15 -29.15
CA ASP A 279 -19.32 50.20 -30.12
C ASP A 279 -20.67 50.31 -29.42
N ASN A 280 -20.88 49.57 -28.32
CA ASN A 280 -22.11 49.64 -27.54
C ASN A 280 -22.29 51.00 -26.83
N ARG A 281 -21.19 51.65 -26.42
CA ARG A 281 -21.21 53.00 -25.84
C ARG A 281 -21.55 54.05 -26.89
N GLU A 282 -21.00 53.94 -28.10
CA GLU A 282 -21.35 54.82 -29.24
C GLU A 282 -22.81 54.64 -29.67
N ALA A 283 -23.31 53.40 -29.76
CA ALA A 283 -24.72 53.13 -30.08
C ALA A 283 -25.68 53.71 -29.02
N SER A 284 -25.33 53.59 -27.74
CA SER A 284 -26.11 54.16 -26.64
C SER A 284 -26.16 55.69 -26.68
N LEU A 285 -25.05 56.36 -27.04
CA LEU A 285 -25.00 57.82 -27.22
C LEU A 285 -25.88 58.28 -28.40
N ILE A 286 -25.88 57.54 -29.51
CA ILE A 286 -26.74 57.84 -30.67
C ILE A 286 -28.22 57.72 -30.30
N LEU A 287 -28.61 56.65 -29.58
CA LEU A 287 -29.99 56.44 -29.12
C LEU A 287 -30.46 57.56 -28.17
N LEU A 288 -29.61 57.99 -27.24
CA LEU A 288 -29.91 59.12 -26.34
C LEU A 288 -30.05 60.45 -27.10
N SER A 289 -29.21 60.71 -28.10
CA SER A 289 -29.29 61.93 -28.91
C SER A 289 -30.60 62.03 -29.72
N LYS A 290 -31.13 60.88 -30.18
CA LYS A 290 -32.38 60.81 -30.96
C LYS A 290 -33.64 61.04 -30.12
N ASN A 291 -33.62 60.61 -28.85
CA ASN A 291 -34.78 60.79 -27.96
C ASN A 291 -34.95 62.24 -27.49
N ASN A 292 -33.88 63.03 -27.44
CA ASN A 292 -33.97 64.44 -27.01
C ASN A 292 -34.50 65.40 -28.09
N SER A 293 -34.71 64.94 -29.33
CA SER A 293 -35.30 65.76 -30.40
C SER A 293 -36.80 65.55 -30.62
N ILE A 294 -37.50 64.81 -29.75
CA ILE A 294 -38.95 64.58 -29.89
C ILE A 294 -39.70 65.77 -29.26
N PRO A 295 -40.47 66.56 -30.05
CA PRO A 295 -41.25 67.67 -29.51
C PRO A 295 -42.37 67.14 -28.62
N ILE A 296 -42.37 67.58 -27.36
CA ILE A 296 -43.38 67.28 -26.36
C ILE A 296 -44.70 67.94 -26.77
N ASN A 297 -45.63 67.15 -27.29
CA ASN A 297 -46.98 67.62 -27.60
C ASN A 297 -47.83 67.56 -26.32
N LYS A 298 -48.09 68.73 -25.73
CA LYS A 298 -48.89 68.90 -24.51
C LYS A 298 -50.37 68.62 -24.80
N ASN A 299 -50.87 67.43 -24.47
CA ASN A 299 -52.31 67.17 -24.43
C ASN A 299 -52.82 67.08 -22.99
N LYS A 300 -53.66 68.07 -22.64
CA LYS A 300 -54.51 68.14 -21.44
C LYS A 300 -55.51 66.99 -21.46
N THR A 301 -55.58 66.19 -20.40
CA THR A 301 -56.69 65.26 -20.18
C THR A 301 -57.38 65.59 -18.85
N ASN A 302 -58.69 65.83 -18.99
CA ASN A 302 -59.60 66.31 -17.96
C ASN A 302 -59.82 65.28 -16.85
N SER A 303 -59.96 65.82 -15.63
CA SER A 303 -60.41 65.15 -14.42
C SER A 303 -61.83 64.62 -14.55
N ILE A 304 -62.02 63.32 -14.29
CA ILE A 304 -63.33 62.70 -14.12
C ILE A 304 -63.62 62.67 -12.62
N GLN A 305 -64.64 63.41 -12.19
CA GLN A 305 -65.23 63.33 -10.85
C GLN A 305 -66.15 62.10 -10.81
N CYS A 306 -65.90 61.18 -9.87
CA CYS A 306 -66.83 60.12 -9.53
C CYS A 306 -67.74 60.61 -8.38
N VAL A 307 -69.05 60.47 -8.59
CA VAL A 307 -70.13 60.64 -7.59
C VAL A 307 -70.13 59.44 -6.64
#